data_AF-A0A1G2FB45-F1
#
_entry.id   AF-A0A1G2FB45-F1
#
_cell.length_a   1.000
_cell.length_b   1.000
_cell.length_c   1.000
_cell.angle_alpha   90.00
_cell.angle_beta   90.00
_cell.angle_gamma   90.00
#
_symmetry.space_group_name_H-M   'P 1'
#
loop_
_entity.id
_entity.type
_entity.pdbx_description
1 polymer ?
#
loop_
_entity_poly.entity_id
_entity_poly.type
_entity_poly.pdbx_seq_one_letter_code
_entity_poly.pdbx_strand_id
1 'polypeptide(L)'
;MVSKKEVKILSPTIDFNKEDFNKTAFWLGWSLTNGFPLKRFKIIKAAYKNAWQKEKQAKEELNKNYLNQIESLERKVVLISHPYNLYDDFINLKIKEKLEKNGLEVLTIDALPFEFQTTFSHWDFASEMLNQAKEISKRAISGAIQISSFGCGCDSVIKEFIERIFREKKIPFLSLMIDEHTAEAGLITRLEAFVDTLN
;
A
#
# COMPACT_ATOMS: atom_id res chain seq x y z
N MET A 1 -20.22 -5.83 -43.75
CA MET A 1 -19.68 -6.80 -42.77
C MET A 1 -18.38 -6.23 -42.22
N VAL A 2 -18.38 -5.77 -40.96
CA VAL A 2 -17.15 -5.29 -40.30
C VAL A 2 -16.33 -6.52 -39.93
N SER A 3 -15.16 -6.68 -40.54
CA SER A 3 -14.18 -7.72 -40.17
C SER A 3 -13.82 -7.54 -38.69
N LYS A 4 -14.22 -8.48 -37.83
CA LYS A 4 -13.74 -8.54 -36.44
C LYS A 4 -12.24 -8.79 -36.51
N LYS A 5 -11.43 -7.77 -36.25
CA LYS A 5 -10.02 -7.97 -35.92
C LYS A 5 -9.96 -8.81 -34.65
N GLU A 6 -9.46 -10.04 -34.75
CA GLU A 6 -9.15 -10.86 -33.58
C GLU A 6 -8.05 -10.16 -32.78
N VAL A 7 -8.41 -9.68 -31.59
CA VAL A 7 -7.44 -9.11 -30.64
C VAL A 7 -6.79 -10.27 -29.90
N LYS A 8 -5.48 -10.42 -30.06
CA LYS A 8 -4.70 -11.41 -29.29
C LYS A 8 -4.59 -10.93 -27.83
N ILE A 9 -5.29 -11.61 -26.92
CA ILE A 9 -5.17 -11.38 -25.48
C ILE A 9 -3.95 -12.15 -24.98
N LEU A 10 -3.06 -11.48 -24.25
CA LEU A 10 -1.93 -12.11 -23.57
C LEU A 10 -2.32 -12.34 -22.11
N SER A 11 -2.25 -13.60 -21.65
CA SER A 11 -2.64 -14.01 -20.30
C SER A 11 -1.50 -14.78 -19.62
N PRO A 12 -0.39 -14.12 -19.24
CA PRO A 12 0.70 -14.78 -18.54
C PRO A 12 0.25 -15.21 -17.13
N THR A 13 0.69 -16.39 -16.68
CA THR A 13 0.57 -16.79 -15.28
C THR A 13 1.74 -16.19 -14.51
N ILE A 14 1.45 -15.43 -13.45
CA ILE A 14 2.46 -14.92 -12.52
C ILE A 14 2.28 -15.66 -11.20
N ASP A 15 3.08 -16.71 -11.01
CA ASP A 15 3.13 -17.49 -9.77
C ASP A 15 4.59 -17.66 -9.38
N PHE A 16 5.05 -16.84 -8.43
CA PHE A 16 6.44 -16.83 -7.97
C PHE A 16 6.87 -18.13 -7.26
N ASN A 17 5.91 -18.99 -6.87
CA ASN A 17 6.21 -20.27 -6.23
C ASN A 17 6.38 -21.40 -7.26
N LYS A 18 5.74 -21.28 -8.43
CA LYS A 18 5.74 -22.33 -9.46
C LYS A 18 6.63 -22.02 -10.65
N GLU A 19 6.75 -20.75 -11.03
CA GLU A 19 7.48 -20.33 -12.23
C GLU A 19 8.46 -19.20 -11.94
N ASP A 20 9.61 -19.26 -12.62
CA ASP A 20 10.58 -18.17 -12.62
C ASP A 20 10.01 -16.97 -13.40
N PHE A 21 9.76 -15.87 -12.70
CA PHE A 21 9.24 -14.64 -13.28
C PHE A 21 10.07 -14.13 -14.47
N ASN A 22 11.39 -14.39 -14.50
CA ASN A 22 12.23 -14.03 -15.65
C ASN A 22 11.74 -14.71 -16.94
N LYS A 23 11.27 -15.97 -16.86
CA LYS A 23 10.76 -16.72 -18.01
C LYS A 23 9.44 -16.13 -18.50
N THR A 24 8.53 -15.84 -17.57
CA THR A 24 7.22 -15.21 -17.87
C THR A 24 7.41 -13.83 -18.50
N ALA A 25 8.29 -13.01 -17.94
CA ALA A 25 8.60 -11.68 -18.47
C ALA A 25 9.24 -11.75 -19.86
N PHE A 26 10.14 -12.71 -20.08
CA PHE A 26 10.74 -12.92 -21.40
C PHE A 26 9.71 -13.37 -22.44
N TRP A 27 8.83 -14.32 -22.08
CA TRP A 27 7.74 -14.77 -22.93
C TRP A 27 6.77 -13.64 -23.28
N LEU A 28 6.44 -12.79 -22.30
CA LEU A 28 5.57 -11.63 -22.51
C LEU A 28 6.24 -10.65 -23.49
N GLY A 29 7.51 -10.32 -23.26
CA GLY A 29 8.30 -9.47 -24.16
C GLY A 29 8.39 -10.04 -25.58
N TRP A 30 8.53 -11.36 -25.71
CA TRP A 30 8.51 -12.04 -27.00
C TRP A 30 7.17 -11.91 -27.70
N SER A 31 6.09 -12.13 -26.97
CA SER A 31 4.73 -12.04 -27.49
C SER A 31 4.37 -10.65 -27.98
N LEU A 32 4.85 -9.61 -27.28
CA LEU A 32 4.68 -8.20 -27.63
C LEU A 32 5.55 -7.77 -28.81
N THR A 33 6.71 -8.40 -29.02
CA THR A 33 7.67 -8.03 -30.09
C THR A 33 7.55 -8.88 -31.35
N ASN A 34 6.51 -9.70 -31.50
CA ASN A 34 6.30 -10.58 -32.66
C ASN A 34 6.34 -9.86 -34.03
N GLY A 35 6.11 -8.55 -34.09
CA GLY A 35 6.24 -7.73 -35.32
C GLY A 35 7.64 -7.16 -35.61
N PHE A 36 8.62 -7.36 -34.74
CA PHE A 36 9.98 -6.80 -34.82
C PHE A 36 11.05 -7.91 -34.82
N PRO A 37 11.29 -8.60 -35.95
CA PRO A 37 12.10 -9.81 -35.99
C PRO A 37 13.60 -9.53 -35.73
N LEU A 38 14.12 -8.40 -36.19
CA LEU A 38 15.52 -8.02 -35.94
C LEU A 38 15.66 -7.42 -34.53
N LYS A 39 16.60 -7.96 -33.75
CA LYS A 39 17.03 -7.49 -32.42
C LYS A 39 16.04 -7.70 -31.26
N ARG A 40 14.97 -8.50 -31.43
CA ARG A 40 13.97 -8.82 -30.37
C ARG A 40 14.59 -9.10 -28.99
N PHE A 41 15.61 -9.96 -28.94
CA PHE A 41 16.26 -10.37 -27.70
C PHE A 41 16.92 -9.20 -26.98
N LYS A 42 17.59 -8.31 -27.73
CA LYS A 42 18.24 -7.12 -27.18
C LYS A 42 17.20 -6.13 -26.63
N ILE A 43 16.09 -5.96 -27.34
CA ILE A 43 14.98 -5.07 -26.92
C ILE A 43 14.36 -5.59 -25.61
N ILE A 44 14.00 -6.88 -25.55
CA ILE A 44 13.39 -7.49 -24.36
C ILE A 44 14.34 -7.36 -23.16
N LYS A 45 15.62 -7.72 -23.33
CA LYS A 45 16.61 -7.63 -22.24
C LYS A 45 16.83 -6.18 -21.77
N ALA A 46 16.84 -5.22 -22.67
CA ALA A 46 16.97 -3.81 -22.32
C ALA A 46 15.72 -3.28 -21.59
N ALA A 47 14.52 -3.63 -22.05
CA ALA A 47 13.26 -3.25 -21.41
C ALA A 47 13.14 -3.86 -20.01
N TYR A 48 13.48 -5.15 -19.87
CA TYR A 48 13.51 -5.85 -18.59
C TYR A 48 14.47 -5.20 -17.60
N LYS A 49 15.71 -4.92 -18.05
CA LYS A 49 16.71 -4.23 -17.22
C LYS A 49 16.24 -2.83 -16.79
N ASN A 50 15.64 -2.07 -17.70
CA ASN A 50 15.11 -0.74 -17.41
C ASN A 50 13.98 -0.82 -16.37
N ALA A 51 13.06 -1.78 -16.51
CA ALA A 51 11.98 -2.00 -15.55
C ALA A 51 12.52 -2.27 -14.13
N TRP A 52 13.50 -3.18 -13.99
CA TRP A 52 14.16 -3.45 -12.70
C TRP A 52 14.86 -2.23 -12.10
N GLN A 53 15.55 -1.46 -12.95
CA GLN A 53 16.23 -0.24 -12.51
C GLN A 53 15.23 0.80 -12.01
N LYS A 54 14.12 1.00 -12.73
CA LYS A 54 13.05 1.91 -12.32
C LYS A 54 12.37 1.46 -11.03
N GLU A 55 12.07 0.16 -10.88
CA GLU A 55 11.48 -0.37 -9.65
C GLU A 55 12.42 -0.15 -8.45
N LYS A 56 13.70 -0.44 -8.62
CA LYS A 56 14.71 -0.22 -7.58
C LYS A 56 14.80 1.27 -7.19
N GLN A 57 14.88 2.16 -8.18
CA GLN A 57 14.92 3.60 -7.95
C GLN A 57 13.66 4.10 -7.23
N ALA A 58 12.48 3.65 -7.64
CA ALA A 58 11.23 4.01 -6.98
C ALA A 58 11.19 3.55 -5.51
N LYS A 59 11.68 2.34 -5.21
CA LYS A 59 11.81 1.84 -3.82
C LYS A 59 12.80 2.68 -3.00
N GLU A 60 13.94 3.03 -3.59
CA GLU A 60 14.95 3.88 -2.93
C GLU A 60 14.41 5.28 -2.63
N GLU A 61 13.69 5.88 -3.58
CA GLU A 61 13.05 7.18 -3.42
C GLU A 61 11.95 7.15 -2.34
N LEU A 62 11.09 6.13 -2.37
CA LEU A 62 10.04 5.93 -1.37
C LEU A 62 10.64 5.76 0.04
N ASN A 63 11.68 4.94 0.19
CA ASN A 63 12.39 4.77 1.45
C ASN A 63 13.03 6.07 1.94
N LYS A 64 13.67 6.83 1.04
CA LYS A 64 14.29 8.12 1.39
C LYS A 64 13.25 9.13 1.84
N ASN A 65 12.15 9.24 1.11
CA ASN A 65 11.04 10.13 1.48
C ASN A 65 10.53 9.74 2.86
N TYR A 66 10.22 8.45 3.07
CA TYR A 66 9.74 7.94 4.34
C TYR A 66 10.68 8.25 5.52
N LEU A 67 12.00 8.07 5.36
CA LEU A 67 12.98 8.42 6.39
C LEU A 67 12.97 9.91 6.72
N ASN A 68 12.95 10.78 5.70
CA ASN A 68 12.85 12.22 5.92
C ASN A 68 11.57 12.58 6.67
N GLN A 69 10.44 11.94 6.33
CA GLN A 69 9.18 12.18 6.99
C GLN A 69 9.19 11.72 8.45
N ILE A 70 9.86 10.62 8.79
CA ILE A 70 9.99 10.21 10.19
C ILE A 70 10.87 11.18 10.99
N GLU A 71 11.96 11.67 10.39
CA GLU A 71 12.92 12.56 11.06
C GLU A 71 12.41 14.01 11.19
N SER A 72 11.40 14.37 10.41
CA SER A 72 10.69 15.65 10.50
C SER A 72 10.21 15.95 11.93
N LEU A 73 10.12 17.24 12.29
CA LEU A 73 9.54 17.68 13.57
C LEU A 73 8.03 17.93 13.48
N GLU A 74 7.46 17.84 12.28
CA GLU A 74 6.03 18.02 12.06
C GLU A 74 5.21 16.94 12.79
N ARG A 75 3.94 17.27 13.05
CA ARG A 75 2.99 16.33 13.64
C ARG A 75 2.61 15.28 12.62
N LYS A 76 2.71 14.01 13.01
CA LYS A 76 2.59 12.88 12.07
C LYS A 76 1.43 12.00 12.43
N VAL A 77 0.72 11.53 11.42
CA VAL A 77 -0.28 10.48 11.56
C VAL A 77 0.10 9.32 10.65
N VAL A 78 0.02 8.11 11.18
CA VAL A 78 0.19 6.90 10.37
C VAL A 78 -1.16 6.38 9.88
N LEU A 79 -1.27 6.15 8.57
CA LEU A 79 -2.37 5.43 7.94
C LEU A 79 -2.03 3.96 7.83
N ILE A 80 -2.93 3.14 8.38
CA ILE A 80 -2.76 1.69 8.50
C ILE A 80 -3.87 1.02 7.70
N SER A 81 -3.53 0.44 6.56
CA SER A 81 -4.45 -0.33 5.74
C SER A 81 -3.72 -1.13 4.69
N HIS A 82 -4.48 -1.91 3.93
CA HIS A 82 -4.00 -2.48 2.69
C HIS A 82 -3.73 -1.39 1.62
N PRO A 83 -2.78 -1.62 0.68
CA PRO A 83 -2.44 -0.65 -0.37
C PRO A 83 -3.64 -0.14 -1.18
N TYR A 84 -4.62 -0.99 -1.45
CA TYR A 84 -5.83 -0.60 -2.20
C TYR A 84 -6.69 0.43 -1.47
N ASN A 85 -6.63 0.50 -0.14
CA ASN A 85 -7.29 1.53 0.66
C ASN A 85 -6.39 2.76 0.89
N LEU A 86 -5.07 2.62 0.74
CA LEU A 86 -4.13 3.73 0.98
C LEU A 86 -4.01 4.63 -0.26
N TYR A 87 -4.02 4.04 -1.46
CA TYR A 87 -3.63 4.74 -2.69
C TYR A 87 -4.77 4.98 -3.68
N ASP A 88 -5.98 4.45 -3.40
CA ASP A 88 -7.15 4.73 -4.22
C ASP A 88 -7.99 5.86 -3.59
N ASP A 89 -7.93 7.04 -4.23
CA ASP A 89 -8.63 8.24 -3.80
C ASP A 89 -10.16 8.09 -3.78
N PHE A 90 -10.71 7.23 -4.64
CA PHE A 90 -12.15 6.99 -4.71
C PHE A 90 -12.60 6.17 -3.51
N ILE A 91 -11.82 5.14 -3.15
CA ILE A 91 -12.11 4.29 -1.98
C ILE A 91 -11.90 5.08 -0.69
N ASN A 92 -10.75 5.74 -0.53
CA ASN A 92 -10.33 6.32 0.75
C ASN A 92 -10.85 7.74 1.02
N LEU A 93 -11.67 8.29 0.11
CA LEU A 93 -12.27 9.62 0.20
C LEU A 93 -11.24 10.74 0.40
N LYS A 94 -10.05 10.57 -0.19
CA LYS A 94 -8.91 11.49 -0.13
C LYS A 94 -8.48 11.81 1.31
N ILE A 95 -8.54 10.83 2.22
CA ILE A 95 -8.17 10.99 3.62
C ILE A 95 -6.76 11.59 3.78
N LYS A 96 -5.80 11.14 2.97
CA LYS A 96 -4.43 11.65 3.00
C LYS A 96 -4.40 13.16 2.76
N GLU A 97 -5.03 13.63 1.68
CA GLU A 97 -5.09 15.06 1.34
C GLU A 97 -5.77 15.87 2.45
N LYS A 98 -6.82 15.32 3.07
CA LYS A 98 -7.56 15.98 4.15
C LYS A 98 -6.71 16.15 5.41
N LEU A 99 -5.94 15.14 5.78
CA LEU A 99 -4.98 15.22 6.89
C LEU A 99 -3.87 16.23 6.61
N GLU A 100 -3.30 16.20 5.40
CA GLU A 100 -2.25 17.14 4.98
C GLU A 100 -2.73 18.60 4.98
N LYS A 101 -3.98 18.85 4.57
CA LYS A 101 -4.60 20.19 4.66
C LYS A 101 -4.76 20.69 6.10
N ASN A 102 -4.78 19.80 7.08
CA ASN A 102 -4.80 20.12 8.51
C ASN A 102 -3.39 20.24 9.13
N GLY A 103 -2.34 20.30 8.30
CA GLY A 103 -0.96 20.46 8.76
C GLY A 103 -0.38 19.19 9.41
N LEU A 104 -0.92 18.02 9.04
CA LEU A 104 -0.39 16.73 9.48
C LEU A 104 0.43 16.10 8.36
N GLU A 105 1.60 15.59 8.72
CA GLU A 105 2.39 14.75 7.84
C GLU A 105 1.87 13.31 7.88
N VAL A 106 1.57 12.74 6.71
CA VAL A 106 0.95 11.42 6.61
C VAL A 106 1.99 10.37 6.25
N LEU A 107 2.14 9.38 7.13
CA LEU A 107 2.94 8.17 6.91
C LEU A 107 2.03 7.02 6.53
N THR A 108 2.41 6.17 5.57
CA THR A 108 1.71 4.92 5.30
C THR A 108 2.44 3.74 5.93
N ILE A 109 1.68 2.75 6.43
CA ILE A 109 2.24 1.62 7.18
C ILE A 109 3.16 0.74 6.32
N ASP A 110 2.89 0.64 5.02
CA ASP A 110 3.60 -0.19 4.03
C ASP A 110 4.92 0.43 3.56
N ALA A 111 5.20 1.68 3.92
CA ALA A 111 6.50 2.31 3.69
C ALA A 111 7.57 1.85 4.70
N LEU A 112 7.18 1.13 5.76
CA LEU A 112 8.11 0.58 6.74
C LEU A 112 8.78 -0.69 6.22
N PRO A 113 10.12 -0.72 6.12
CA PRO A 113 10.81 -1.98 5.94
C PRO A 113 10.53 -2.86 7.15
N PHE A 114 10.06 -4.08 6.89
CA PHE A 114 9.76 -5.05 7.94
C PHE A 114 10.47 -6.37 7.65
N GLU A 115 10.86 -7.07 8.71
CA GLU A 115 11.28 -8.46 8.62
C GLU A 115 10.07 -9.35 8.88
N PHE A 116 9.84 -10.29 7.97
CA PHE A 116 8.70 -11.19 8.02
C PHE A 116 8.81 -12.13 9.23
N GLN A 117 7.88 -12.01 10.17
CA GLN A 117 7.70 -12.95 11.28
C GLN A 117 6.30 -13.56 11.20
N THR A 118 6.23 -14.87 10.99
CA THR A 118 4.96 -15.61 10.85
C THR A 118 4.24 -15.71 12.20
N THR A 119 3.42 -14.72 12.53
CA THR A 119 2.50 -14.81 13.69
C THR A 119 1.15 -15.40 13.26
N PHE A 120 0.70 -15.08 12.04
CA PHE A 120 -0.53 -15.59 11.45
C PHE A 120 -0.20 -16.46 10.24
N SER A 121 -0.35 -17.78 10.38
CA SER A 121 0.04 -18.77 9.37
C SER A 121 -0.76 -18.72 8.07
N HIS A 122 -1.87 -17.99 8.03
CA HIS A 122 -2.75 -17.90 6.86
C HIS A 122 -2.93 -16.47 6.31
N TRP A 123 -2.43 -15.46 7.03
CA TRP A 123 -2.60 -14.05 6.68
C TRP A 123 -1.27 -13.30 6.80
N ASP A 124 -0.53 -13.29 5.70
CA ASP A 124 0.78 -12.62 5.63
C ASP A 124 0.66 -11.11 5.92
N PHE A 125 -0.34 -10.45 5.33
CA PHE A 125 -0.64 -9.03 5.58
C PHE A 125 -0.99 -8.73 7.04
N ALA A 126 -1.65 -9.65 7.76
CA ALA A 126 -1.90 -9.46 9.19
C ALA A 126 -0.60 -9.40 9.98
N SER A 127 0.30 -10.35 9.73
CA SER A 127 1.60 -10.40 10.40
C SER A 127 2.44 -9.18 10.06
N GLU A 128 2.45 -8.78 8.79
CA GLU A 128 3.12 -7.58 8.29
C GLU A 128 2.60 -6.30 8.98
N MET A 129 1.30 -6.02 8.88
CA MET A 129 0.69 -4.81 9.45
C MET A 129 0.89 -4.73 10.96
N LEU A 130 0.82 -5.86 11.68
CA LEU A 130 1.06 -5.88 13.12
C LEU A 130 2.51 -5.57 13.48
N ASN A 131 3.47 -6.09 12.73
CA ASN A 131 4.87 -5.82 12.97
C ASN A 131 5.21 -4.36 12.63
N GLN A 132 4.72 -3.85 11.50
CA GLN A 132 4.87 -2.45 11.13
C GLN A 132 4.20 -1.53 12.16
N ALA A 133 3.01 -1.88 12.67
CA ALA A 133 2.31 -1.12 13.71
C ALA A 133 3.13 -1.08 15.01
N LYS A 134 3.75 -2.20 15.41
CA LYS A 134 4.67 -2.23 16.56
C LYS A 134 5.88 -1.34 16.33
N GLU A 135 6.52 -1.40 15.16
CA GLU A 135 7.71 -0.60 14.89
C GLU A 135 7.41 0.90 14.82
N ILE A 136 6.32 1.30 14.16
CA ILE A 136 5.96 2.72 14.06
C ILE A 136 5.51 3.30 15.40
N SER A 137 4.87 2.49 16.26
CA SER A 137 4.47 2.93 17.61
C SER A 137 5.65 3.28 18.53
N LYS A 138 6.89 2.89 18.16
CA LYS A 138 8.11 3.26 18.88
C LYS A 138 8.66 4.63 18.43
N ARG A 139 8.12 5.21 17.36
CA ARG A 139 8.55 6.50 16.80
C ARG A 139 7.69 7.65 17.34
N ALA A 140 8.15 8.87 17.11
CA ALA A 140 7.41 10.09 17.45
C ALA A 140 6.29 10.33 16.41
N ILE A 141 5.09 9.80 16.70
CA ILE A 141 3.87 10.03 15.94
C ILE A 141 2.79 10.61 16.85
N SER A 142 1.93 11.46 16.28
CA SER A 142 0.84 12.14 16.98
C SER A 142 -0.42 11.27 17.03
N GLY A 143 -0.64 10.41 16.04
CA GLY A 143 -1.81 9.54 15.99
C GLY A 143 -1.69 8.42 14.95
N ALA A 144 -2.63 7.48 15.01
CA ALA A 144 -2.74 6.39 14.06
C ALA A 144 -4.20 6.23 13.59
N ILE A 145 -4.39 6.00 12.30
CA ILE A 145 -5.71 5.78 11.70
C ILE A 145 -5.65 4.46 10.94
N GLN A 146 -6.46 3.49 11.36
CA GLN A 146 -6.69 2.27 10.59
C GLN A 146 -7.87 2.47 9.66
N ILE A 147 -7.66 2.21 8.37
CA ILE A 147 -8.71 2.15 7.37
C ILE A 147 -8.96 0.67 7.07
N SER A 148 -10.22 0.25 7.02
CA SER A 148 -10.60 -1.10 6.60
C SER A 148 -11.82 -1.04 5.71
N SER A 149 -11.96 -2.01 4.80
CA SER A 149 -13.13 -2.13 3.94
C SER A 149 -14.17 -3.05 4.57
N PHE A 150 -15.45 -2.79 4.34
CA PHE A 150 -16.54 -3.66 4.78
C PHE A 150 -16.31 -5.10 4.30
N GLY A 151 -16.54 -6.06 5.20
CA GLY A 151 -16.32 -7.48 4.92
C GLY A 151 -14.86 -7.95 4.98
N CYS A 152 -13.89 -7.08 5.30
CA CYS A 152 -12.51 -7.51 5.51
C CYS A 152 -12.37 -8.26 6.85
N GLY A 153 -12.49 -9.59 6.79
CA GLY A 153 -12.42 -10.46 7.97
C GLY A 153 -11.05 -10.42 8.67
N CYS A 154 -9.97 -10.33 7.90
CA CYS A 154 -8.61 -10.24 8.43
C CYS A 154 -8.40 -8.97 9.26
N ASP A 155 -8.78 -7.81 8.70
CA ASP A 155 -8.71 -6.51 9.38
C ASP A 155 -9.52 -6.47 10.67
N SER A 156 -10.71 -7.08 10.65
CA SER A 156 -11.58 -7.15 11.82
C SER A 156 -10.93 -7.91 12.98
N VAL A 157 -10.13 -8.94 12.67
CA VAL A 157 -9.38 -9.69 13.68
C VAL A 157 -8.17 -8.91 14.18
N ILE A 158 -7.38 -8.30 13.28
CA ILE A 158 -6.15 -7.60 13.68
C ILE A 158 -6.39 -6.22 14.30
N LYS A 159 -7.56 -5.60 14.06
CA LYS A 159 -7.94 -4.28 14.60
C LYS A 159 -7.66 -4.16 16.10
N GLU A 160 -8.15 -5.10 16.91
CA GLU A 160 -7.98 -5.02 18.37
C GLU A 160 -6.49 -5.09 18.77
N PHE A 161 -5.69 -5.87 18.05
CA PHE A 161 -4.26 -5.96 18.31
C PHE A 161 -3.54 -4.67 17.94
N ILE A 162 -3.86 -4.08 16.79
CA ILE A 162 -3.33 -2.79 16.34
C ILE A 162 -3.72 -1.68 17.32
N GLU A 163 -5.01 -1.59 17.67
CA GLU A 163 -5.54 -0.62 18.62
C GLU A 163 -4.84 -0.73 19.98
N ARG A 164 -4.61 -1.95 20.47
CA ARG A 164 -3.87 -2.21 21.71
C ARG A 164 -2.43 -1.70 21.64
N ILE A 165 -1.73 -1.92 20.54
CA ILE A 165 -0.34 -1.44 20.35
C ILE A 165 -0.25 0.08 20.54
N PHE A 166 -1.14 0.86 19.92
CA PHE A 166 -1.13 2.32 20.05
C PHE A 166 -1.62 2.78 21.42
N ARG A 167 -2.64 2.11 21.98
CA ARG A 167 -3.16 2.38 23.32
C ARG A 167 -2.11 2.20 24.41
N GLU A 168 -1.29 1.15 24.34
CA GLU A 168 -0.18 0.92 25.28
C GLU A 168 0.89 2.02 25.23
N LYS A 169 1.06 2.65 24.05
CA LYS A 169 1.94 3.80 23.85
C LYS A 169 1.27 5.16 24.13
N LYS A 170 -0.01 5.16 24.51
CA LYS A 170 -0.84 6.35 24.71
C LYS A 170 -0.94 7.23 23.45
N ILE A 171 -0.90 6.60 22.27
CA ILE A 171 -1.05 7.27 20.98
C ILE A 171 -2.53 7.21 20.59
N PRO A 172 -3.18 8.35 20.28
CA PRO A 172 -4.55 8.38 19.76
C PRO A 172 -4.72 7.47 18.54
N PHE A 173 -5.78 6.66 18.55
CA PHE A 173 -6.09 5.71 17.50
C PHE A 173 -7.53 5.88 17.00
N LEU A 174 -7.71 5.92 15.68
CA LEU A 174 -9.01 5.95 15.02
C LEU A 174 -9.14 4.76 14.06
N SER A 175 -10.25 4.03 14.15
CA SER A 175 -10.59 3.00 13.17
C SER A 175 -11.76 3.47 12.30
N LEU A 176 -11.53 3.51 10.99
CA LEU A 176 -12.49 3.88 9.96
C LEU A 176 -12.79 2.65 9.10
N MET A 177 -14.08 2.34 8.99
CA MET A 177 -14.58 1.31 8.08
C MET A 177 -15.21 2.01 6.89
N ILE A 178 -14.76 1.64 5.69
CA ILE A 178 -15.26 2.12 4.41
C ILE A 178 -16.19 1.06 3.84
N ASP A 179 -17.42 1.45 3.58
CA ASP A 179 -18.47 0.70 2.90
C ASP A 179 -19.01 1.54 1.72
N GLU A 180 -19.45 0.89 0.65
CA GLU A 180 -20.05 1.51 -0.55
C GLU A 180 -21.30 2.33 -0.19
N HIS A 181 -21.97 1.98 0.90
CA HIS A 181 -23.13 2.69 1.43
C HIS A 181 -22.81 3.69 2.55
N THR A 182 -21.53 3.87 2.93
CA THR A 182 -21.20 4.75 4.04
C THR A 182 -21.54 6.19 3.70
N ALA A 183 -22.26 6.87 4.60
CA ALA A 183 -22.42 8.31 4.50
C ALA A 183 -21.04 8.97 4.67
N GLU A 184 -20.44 9.42 3.56
CA GLU A 184 -19.16 10.14 3.50
C GLU A 184 -19.04 11.23 4.59
N ALA A 185 -20.14 11.96 4.84
CA ALA A 185 -20.22 12.98 5.88
C ALA A 185 -19.85 12.44 7.28
N GLY A 186 -20.30 11.24 7.65
CA GLY A 186 -20.01 10.64 8.95
C GLY A 186 -18.55 10.25 9.13
N LEU A 187 -17.89 9.78 8.06
CA LEU A 187 -16.45 9.50 8.10
C LEU A 187 -15.64 10.78 8.23
N ILE A 188 -16.02 11.83 7.51
CA ILE A 188 -15.36 13.13 7.55
C ILE A 188 -15.46 13.75 8.95
N THR A 189 -16.65 13.80 9.55
CA THR A 189 -16.80 14.38 10.91
C THR A 189 -15.98 13.62 11.95
N ARG A 190 -15.86 12.29 11.84
CA ARG A 190 -15.00 11.49 12.74
C ARG A 190 -13.52 11.78 12.52
N LEU A 191 -13.10 11.97 11.27
CA LEU A 191 -11.73 12.36 10.93
C LEU A 191 -11.41 13.76 11.49
N GLU A 192 -12.30 14.73 11.31
CA GLU A 192 -12.15 16.09 11.84
C GLU A 192 -12.03 16.09 13.36
N ALA A 193 -12.95 15.42 14.06
CA ALA A 193 -12.90 15.29 15.52
C ALA A 193 -11.61 14.60 16.02
N PHE A 194 -11.10 13.64 15.24
CA PHE A 194 -9.83 13.00 15.57
C PHE A 194 -8.65 13.96 15.42
N VAL A 195 -8.59 14.72 14.31
CA VAL A 195 -7.57 15.76 14.10
C VAL A 195 -7.59 16.79 15.23
N ASP A 196 -8.78 17.21 15.67
CA ASP A 196 -8.93 18.12 16.82
C ASP A 196 -8.35 17.56 18.11
N THR A 197 -8.41 16.25 18.30
CA THR A 197 -7.83 15.56 19.47
C THR A 197 -6.28 15.53 19.42
N LEU A 198 -5.68 15.79 18.26
CA LEU A 198 -4.21 15.82 18.09
C LEU A 198 -3.61 17.23 18.31
N ASN A 199 -4.45 18.25 18.51
CA ASN A 199 -4.08 19.64 18.73
C ASN A 199 -3.80 19.96 20.20
#